data_AF-A0A2T0VBG3-F1
#
_entry.id   AF-A0A2T0VBG3-F1
#
_cell.length_a   1.000
_cell.length_b   1.000
_cell.length_c   1.000
_cell.angle_alpha   90.00
_cell.angle_beta   90.00
_cell.angle_gamma   90.00
#
_symmetry.space_group_name_H-M   'P 1'
#
loop_
_entity.id
_entity.type
_entity.pdbx_description
1 polymer ?
#
loop_
_entity_poly.entity_id
_entity_poly.type
_entity_poly.pdbx_seq_one_letter_code
_entity_poly.pdbx_strand_id
1 'polypeptide(L)'
;MSEPVPHHRLARDQSGISLVELVISIALTAIIATLMVSIVVTVSRSFTREAQASANSSSASIGMRELSRVIRSAAEVSLIGTPAGTAPANAILRATAAEITLYSFIDADAAAPAPLAVKFTVTAGGTLTETRWVGSPATPSTPATPSTPATPGIPATPGGPAAATATTPWHFATEPASERTIVRGILTDSATPLLRYYNAAGSELVPAPGAALDSAQLPAIASVRVTLRVQQSPQPASESSSASSGTTAILDNTIGLPNLGISRVRGTR
;
A
#
# COMPACT_ATOMS: atom_id res chain seq x y z
N MET A 1 -74.91 29.58 -67.85
CA MET A 1 -75.07 28.26 -67.23
C MET A 1 -73.86 28.08 -66.32
N SER A 2 -73.97 28.55 -65.08
CA SER A 2 -72.86 28.69 -64.13
C SER A 2 -72.92 27.55 -63.12
N GLU A 3 -71.84 26.78 -63.05
CA GLU A 3 -71.66 25.67 -62.12
C GLU A 3 -71.11 26.20 -60.78
N PRO A 4 -71.72 25.89 -59.62
CA PRO A 4 -71.24 26.37 -58.34
C PRO A 4 -70.05 25.52 -57.86
N VAL A 5 -68.90 26.17 -57.66
CA VAL A 5 -67.71 25.56 -57.05
C VAL A 5 -68.00 25.25 -55.57
N PRO A 6 -67.84 23.99 -55.12
CA PRO A 6 -68.02 23.67 -53.71
C PRO A 6 -66.81 24.19 -52.91
N HIS A 7 -67.02 25.25 -52.15
CA HIS A 7 -66.08 25.68 -51.12
C HIS A 7 -66.02 24.61 -50.02
N HIS A 8 -64.96 23.79 -50.05
CA HIS A 8 -64.55 22.98 -48.92
C HIS A 8 -64.23 23.93 -47.76
N ARG A 9 -65.22 24.19 -46.90
CA ARG A 9 -65.01 24.84 -45.62
C ARG A 9 -64.16 23.87 -44.80
N LEU A 10 -62.85 24.16 -44.71
CA LEU A 10 -62.03 23.73 -43.60
C LEU A 10 -62.69 24.29 -42.35
N ALA A 11 -63.60 23.52 -41.75
CA ALA A 11 -64.07 23.74 -40.40
C ALA A 11 -62.82 23.64 -39.53
N ARG A 12 -62.23 24.81 -39.25
CA ARG A 12 -61.17 24.98 -38.27
C ARG A 12 -61.79 24.61 -36.95
N ASP A 13 -61.52 23.38 -36.52
CA ASP A 13 -61.84 22.86 -35.21
C ASP A 13 -60.98 23.65 -34.19
N GLN A 14 -61.43 24.86 -33.86
CA GLN A 14 -60.87 25.67 -32.78
C GLN A 14 -61.55 25.26 -31.48
N SER A 15 -61.44 23.98 -31.15
CA SER A 15 -61.67 23.52 -29.79
C SER A 15 -60.52 24.09 -28.96
N GLY A 16 -60.78 25.21 -28.27
CA GLY A 16 -59.81 25.78 -27.34
C GLY A 16 -59.44 24.74 -26.28
N ILE A 17 -58.13 24.61 -26.02
CA ILE A 17 -57.62 23.74 -24.95
C ILE A 17 -58.39 24.05 -23.67
N SER A 18 -59.03 23.03 -23.09
CA SER A 18 -59.79 23.24 -21.87
C SER A 18 -58.83 23.52 -20.71
N LEU A 19 -59.24 24.35 -19.74
CA LEU A 19 -58.42 24.68 -18.57
C LEU A 19 -57.98 23.40 -17.82
N VAL A 20 -58.84 22.38 -17.80
CA VAL A 20 -58.52 21.07 -17.21
C VAL A 20 -57.45 20.31 -17.99
N GLU A 21 -57.45 20.39 -19.32
CA GLU A 21 -56.45 19.73 -20.18
C GLU A 21 -55.05 20.35 -20.04
N LEU A 22 -54.97 21.67 -19.87
CA LEU A 22 -53.72 22.35 -19.55
C LEU A 22 -53.16 21.90 -18.19
N VAL A 23 -54.02 21.82 -17.17
CA VAL A 23 -53.61 21.37 -15.83
C VAL A 23 -53.13 19.93 -15.86
N ILE A 24 -53.83 19.04 -16.56
CA ILE A 24 -53.41 17.64 -16.72
C ILE A 24 -52.07 17.55 -17.45
N SER A 25 -51.88 18.32 -18.53
CA SER A 25 -50.62 18.31 -19.30
C SER A 25 -49.44 18.79 -18.46
N ILE A 26 -49.61 19.85 -17.67
CA ILE A 26 -48.58 20.35 -16.76
C ILE A 26 -48.29 19.33 -15.66
N ALA A 27 -49.34 18.72 -15.07
CA ALA A 27 -49.18 17.71 -14.03
C ALA A 27 -48.43 16.46 -14.55
N LEU A 28 -48.80 15.95 -15.73
CA LEU A 28 -48.14 14.81 -16.36
C LEU A 28 -46.69 15.14 -16.74
N THR A 29 -46.43 16.32 -17.28
CA THR A 29 -45.07 16.76 -17.62
C THR A 29 -44.20 16.86 -16.37
N ALA A 30 -44.73 17.37 -15.26
CA ALA A 30 -44.01 17.44 -13.99
C ALA A 30 -43.68 16.05 -13.42
N ILE A 31 -44.61 15.10 -13.50
CA ILE A 31 -44.37 13.72 -13.07
C ILE A 31 -43.30 13.05 -13.94
N ILE A 32 -43.36 13.22 -15.26
CA ILE A 32 -42.36 12.64 -16.18
C ILE A 32 -40.99 13.27 -15.96
N ALA A 33 -40.92 14.60 -15.80
CA ALA A 33 -39.67 15.31 -15.53
C ALA A 33 -39.01 14.84 -14.23
N THR A 34 -39.79 14.67 -13.16
CA THR A 34 -39.27 14.16 -11.88
C THR A 34 -38.76 12.73 -11.98
N LEU A 35 -39.47 11.85 -12.71
CA LEU A 35 -39.00 10.48 -12.98
C LEU A 35 -37.69 10.48 -13.79
N MET A 36 -37.60 11.29 -14.84
CA MET A 36 -36.37 11.40 -15.64
C MET A 36 -35.18 11.89 -14.81
N VAL A 37 -35.36 12.94 -14.00
CA VAL A 37 -34.29 13.46 -13.13
C VAL A 37 -33.86 12.40 -12.12
N SER A 38 -34.79 11.65 -11.55
CA SER A 38 -34.48 10.55 -10.61
C SER A 38 -33.63 9.46 -11.29
N ILE A 39 -33.97 9.08 -12.52
CA ILE A 39 -33.22 8.09 -13.30
C ILE A 39 -31.80 8.60 -13.59
N VAL A 40 -31.66 9.84 -14.07
CA VAL A 40 -30.35 10.44 -14.39
C VAL A 40 -29.46 10.51 -13.14
N VAL A 41 -30.01 10.91 -12.00
CA VAL A 41 -29.28 10.96 -10.73
C VAL A 41 -28.84 9.56 -10.30
N THR A 42 -29.71 8.56 -10.44
CA THR A 42 -29.42 7.17 -10.06
C THR A 42 -28.31 6.59 -10.93
N VAL A 43 -28.39 6.78 -12.25
CA VAL A 43 -27.37 6.33 -13.21
C VAL A 43 -26.03 7.04 -12.97
N SER A 44 -26.03 8.35 -12.76
CA SER A 44 -24.80 9.13 -12.48
C SER A 44 -24.10 8.69 -11.19
N ARG A 45 -24.89 8.41 -10.14
CA ARG A 45 -24.36 7.85 -8.89
C ARG A 45 -23.78 6.45 -9.10
N SER A 46 -24.43 5.61 -9.92
CA SER A 46 -23.92 4.27 -10.26
C SER A 46 -22.56 4.34 -10.93
N PHE A 47 -22.40 5.17 -11.97
CA PHE A 47 -21.11 5.34 -12.64
C PHE A 47 -20.01 5.86 -11.72
N THR A 48 -20.35 6.79 -10.82
CA THR A 48 -19.37 7.32 -9.86
C THR A 48 -18.88 6.22 -8.90
N ARG A 49 -19.78 5.35 -8.42
CA ARG A 49 -19.44 4.22 -7.55
C ARG A 49 -18.55 3.20 -8.26
N GLU A 50 -18.89 2.87 -9.51
CA GLU A 50 -18.09 1.94 -10.32
C GLU A 50 -16.70 2.49 -10.64
N ALA A 51 -16.59 3.77 -10.97
CA ALA A 51 -15.30 4.45 -11.15
C ALA A 51 -14.45 4.40 -9.87
N GLN A 52 -15.04 4.67 -8.70
CA GLN A 52 -14.35 4.56 -7.42
C GLN A 52 -13.94 3.12 -7.09
N ALA A 53 -14.81 2.14 -7.35
CA ALA A 53 -14.53 0.71 -7.17
C ALA A 53 -13.28 0.27 -7.96
N SER A 54 -13.23 0.68 -9.22
CA SER A 54 -12.15 0.37 -10.15
C SER A 54 -10.84 1.05 -9.74
N ALA A 55 -10.91 2.34 -9.36
CA ALA A 55 -9.75 3.09 -8.88
C ALA A 55 -9.17 2.47 -7.59
N ASN A 56 -10.03 2.11 -6.64
CA ASN A 56 -9.63 1.46 -5.39
C ASN A 56 -8.98 0.09 -5.63
N SER A 57 -9.54 -0.72 -6.52
CA SER A 57 -8.99 -2.05 -6.88
C SER A 57 -7.63 -1.92 -7.57
N SER A 58 -7.48 -0.92 -8.45
CA SER A 58 -6.21 -0.62 -9.12
C SER A 58 -5.14 -0.15 -8.13
N SER A 59 -5.48 0.77 -7.24
CA SER A 59 -4.61 1.26 -6.17
C SER A 59 -4.20 0.13 -5.22
N ALA A 60 -5.14 -0.74 -4.82
CA ALA A 60 -4.85 -1.91 -3.98
C ALA A 60 -3.83 -2.85 -4.63
N SER A 61 -3.97 -3.11 -5.94
CA SER A 61 -3.06 -3.96 -6.70
C SER A 61 -1.67 -3.34 -6.86
N ILE A 62 -1.59 -2.02 -7.04
CA ILE A 62 -0.32 -1.29 -7.02
C ILE A 62 0.30 -1.39 -5.62
N GLY A 63 -0.47 -1.15 -4.56
CA GLY A 63 0.03 -1.24 -3.19
C GLY A 63 0.51 -2.62 -2.79
N MET A 64 -0.19 -3.68 -3.20
CA MET A 64 0.26 -5.05 -2.97
C MET A 64 1.57 -5.36 -3.69
N ARG A 65 1.75 -4.86 -4.92
CA ARG A 65 3.01 -5.02 -5.66
C ARG A 65 4.15 -4.29 -4.97
N GLU A 66 3.97 -3.03 -4.60
CA GLU A 66 4.99 -2.24 -3.89
C GLU A 66 5.36 -2.88 -2.55
N LEU A 67 4.37 -3.26 -1.72
CA LEU A 67 4.60 -3.99 -0.47
C LEU A 67 5.39 -5.27 -0.71
N SER A 68 4.97 -6.09 -1.67
CA SER A 68 5.66 -7.35 -1.96
C SER A 68 7.09 -7.16 -2.46
N ARG A 69 7.33 -6.11 -3.24
CA ARG A 69 8.65 -5.76 -3.78
C ARG A 69 9.58 -5.31 -2.65
N VAL A 70 9.14 -4.39 -1.80
CA VAL A 70 9.92 -3.84 -0.69
C VAL A 70 10.16 -4.86 0.42
N ILE A 71 9.13 -5.65 0.78
CA ILE A 71 9.28 -6.71 1.79
C ILE A 71 10.28 -7.77 1.28
N ARG A 72 10.18 -8.18 0.02
CA ARG A 72 11.12 -9.16 -0.55
C ARG A 72 12.56 -8.65 -0.61
N SER A 73 12.76 -7.35 -0.79
CA SER A 73 14.09 -6.73 -0.80
C SER A 73 14.62 -6.38 0.60
N ALA A 74 13.94 -6.81 1.66
CA ALA A 74 14.44 -6.63 3.02
C ALA A 74 15.82 -7.28 3.18
N ALA A 75 16.73 -6.56 3.83
CA ALA A 75 18.11 -6.98 4.01
C ALA A 75 18.69 -6.47 5.33
N GLU A 76 19.63 -7.21 5.89
CA GLU A 76 20.36 -6.79 7.09
C GLU A 76 21.35 -5.66 6.76
N VAL A 77 21.56 -4.76 7.71
CA VAL A 77 22.42 -3.58 7.53
C VAL A 77 23.35 -3.40 8.72
N SER A 78 24.63 -3.16 8.46
CA SER A 78 25.59 -2.78 9.50
C SER A 78 25.41 -1.32 9.89
N LEU A 79 25.17 -1.04 11.18
CA LEU A 79 24.93 0.31 11.68
C LEU A 79 26.20 0.96 12.25
N ILE A 80 26.28 2.29 12.19
CA ILE A 80 27.36 3.06 12.87
C ILE A 80 27.34 2.77 14.38
N GLY A 81 28.53 2.63 14.96
CA GLY A 81 28.70 2.35 16.39
C GLY A 81 28.60 0.87 16.75
N THR A 82 28.28 -0.01 15.79
CA THR A 82 28.33 -1.45 16.00
C THR A 82 29.80 -1.93 15.99
N PRO A 83 30.31 -2.58 17.05
CA PRO A 83 31.69 -3.07 17.09
C PRO A 83 31.99 -4.02 15.93
N ALA A 84 33.21 -3.99 15.41
CA ALA A 84 33.65 -4.91 14.36
C ALA A 84 33.45 -6.37 14.81
N GLY A 85 32.86 -7.19 13.94
CA GLY A 85 32.54 -8.60 14.22
C GLY A 85 31.19 -8.83 14.91
N THR A 86 30.42 -7.78 15.21
CA THR A 86 29.02 -7.93 15.63
C THR A 86 28.13 -8.26 14.43
N ALA A 87 27.11 -9.10 14.63
CA ALA A 87 26.11 -9.38 13.60
C ALA A 87 25.44 -8.08 13.11
N PRO A 88 25.11 -7.97 11.82
CA PRO A 88 24.41 -6.81 11.28
C PRO A 88 23.03 -6.65 11.94
N ALA A 89 22.48 -5.44 11.87
CA ALA A 89 21.14 -5.18 12.39
C ALA A 89 20.11 -5.97 11.58
N ASN A 90 19.10 -6.50 12.29
CA ASN A 90 18.04 -7.27 11.66
C ASN A 90 17.35 -6.48 10.55
N ALA A 91 16.96 -7.16 9.48
CA ALA A 91 16.31 -6.54 8.34
C ALA A 91 14.96 -5.90 8.68
N ILE A 92 14.23 -6.46 9.66
CA ILE A 92 12.96 -5.92 10.16
C ILE A 92 13.20 -5.27 11.52
N LEU A 93 12.93 -3.97 11.62
CA LEU A 93 13.12 -3.18 12.83
C LEU A 93 11.88 -3.20 13.72
N ARG A 94 10.70 -3.20 13.10
CA ARG A 94 9.41 -3.16 13.79
C ARG A 94 8.36 -3.91 13.01
N ALA A 95 7.57 -4.72 13.70
CA ALA A 95 6.55 -5.58 13.12
C ALA A 95 5.32 -5.62 14.01
N THR A 96 4.21 -5.03 13.56
CA THR A 96 2.89 -5.04 14.22
C THR A 96 1.84 -5.49 13.21
N ALA A 97 0.59 -5.70 13.65
CA ALA A 97 -0.51 -6.05 12.75
C ALA A 97 -0.82 -5.00 11.64
N ALA A 98 -0.43 -3.74 11.82
CA ALA A 98 -0.75 -2.62 10.92
C ALA A 98 0.45 -1.77 10.49
N GLU A 99 1.65 -2.12 10.96
CA GLU A 99 2.89 -1.41 10.68
C GLU A 99 4.05 -2.39 10.52
N ILE A 100 4.87 -2.18 9.48
CA ILE A 100 6.17 -2.83 9.33
C ILE A 100 7.23 -1.80 8.96
N THR A 101 8.36 -1.84 9.65
CA THR A 101 9.56 -1.05 9.33
C THR A 101 10.71 -2.00 9.05
N LEU A 102 11.37 -1.84 7.90
CA LEU A 102 12.45 -2.71 7.43
C LEU A 102 13.55 -1.92 6.72
N TYR A 103 14.75 -2.49 6.65
CA TYR A 103 15.82 -2.02 5.78
C TYR A 103 15.77 -2.71 4.43
N SER A 104 16.05 -1.99 3.35
CA SER A 104 15.97 -2.48 1.98
C SER A 104 17.00 -1.78 1.09
N PHE A 105 17.53 -2.49 0.11
CA PHE A 105 18.37 -1.91 -0.97
C PHE A 105 17.56 -1.69 -2.26
N ILE A 106 16.24 -1.62 -2.14
CA ILE A 106 15.38 -1.28 -3.27
C ILE A 106 15.67 0.13 -3.75
N ASP A 107 15.72 0.30 -5.07
CA ASP A 107 16.03 1.58 -5.71
C ASP A 107 17.43 2.15 -5.32
N ALA A 108 18.33 1.30 -4.80
CA ALA A 108 19.70 1.70 -4.50
C ALA A 108 20.53 1.89 -5.79
N ASP A 109 21.42 2.87 -5.79
CA ASP A 109 22.37 3.09 -6.88
C ASP A 109 23.33 1.89 -7.01
N ALA A 110 23.57 1.41 -8.23
CA ALA A 110 24.39 0.23 -8.45
C ALA A 110 25.90 0.48 -8.20
N ALA A 111 26.36 1.72 -8.36
CA ALA A 111 27.76 2.08 -8.14
C ALA A 111 28.04 2.39 -6.66
N ALA A 112 27.04 2.87 -5.91
CA ALA A 112 27.13 3.15 -4.49
C ALA A 112 25.82 2.77 -3.76
N PRO A 113 25.57 1.47 -3.53
CA PRO A 113 24.29 1.02 -2.98
C PRO A 113 24.12 1.50 -1.54
N ALA A 114 23.20 2.43 -1.34
CA ALA A 114 22.77 2.90 -0.02
C ALA A 114 21.46 2.21 0.41
N PRO A 115 21.36 1.72 1.64
CA PRO A 115 20.12 1.16 2.16
C PRO A 115 19.10 2.27 2.42
N LEU A 116 17.84 1.89 2.34
CA LEU A 116 16.68 2.67 2.76
C LEU A 116 16.05 2.00 3.97
N ALA A 117 15.67 2.77 4.98
CA ALA A 117 14.67 2.32 5.93
C ALA A 117 13.29 2.66 5.36
N VAL A 118 12.38 1.70 5.35
CA VAL A 118 11.02 1.88 4.80
C VAL A 118 10.02 1.44 5.86
N LYS A 119 9.05 2.32 6.14
CA LYS A 119 7.92 2.05 7.01
C LYS A 119 6.64 2.04 6.19
N PHE A 120 5.87 0.97 6.34
CA PHE A 120 4.47 0.93 5.91
C PHE A 120 3.57 0.99 7.13
N THR A 121 2.56 1.86 7.10
CA THR A 121 1.57 2.00 8.17
C THR A 121 0.19 2.12 7.56
N VAL A 122 -0.80 1.44 8.15
CA VAL A 122 -2.21 1.75 7.90
C VAL A 122 -2.73 2.68 8.99
N THR A 123 -3.21 3.85 8.60
CA THR A 123 -3.82 4.82 9.51
C THR A 123 -5.24 4.39 9.89
N ALA A 124 -5.78 4.98 10.97
CA ALA A 124 -7.17 4.74 11.39
C ALA A 124 -8.21 5.06 10.31
N GLY A 125 -7.86 5.94 9.35
CA GLY A 125 -8.70 6.27 8.19
C GLY A 125 -8.60 5.28 7.02
N GLY A 126 -8.01 4.10 7.21
CA GLY A 126 -7.91 3.09 6.15
C GLY A 126 -6.98 3.49 5.01
N THR A 127 -5.92 4.24 5.30
CA THR A 127 -4.94 4.67 4.30
C THR A 127 -3.60 4.01 4.58
N LEU A 128 -3.03 3.33 3.58
CA LEU A 128 -1.67 2.80 3.62
C LEU A 128 -0.70 3.89 3.20
N THR A 129 0.19 4.27 4.11
CA THR A 129 1.28 5.20 3.85
C THR A 129 2.62 4.47 3.82
N GLU A 130 3.52 4.96 2.96
CA GLU A 130 4.91 4.55 2.89
C GLU A 130 5.77 5.75 3.28
N THR A 131 6.66 5.55 4.25
CA THR A 131 7.64 6.54 4.68
C THR A 131 9.04 5.97 4.46
N ARG A 132 9.96 6.75 3.88
CA ARG A 132 11.33 6.33 3.59
C ARG A 132 12.36 7.23 4.26
N TRP A 133 13.46 6.63 4.70
CA TRP A 133 14.66 7.32 5.18
C TRP A 133 15.87 6.81 4.41
N VAL A 134 16.71 7.74 3.95
CA VAL A 134 17.94 7.40 3.22
C VAL A 134 19.05 7.09 4.22
N GLY A 135 19.76 5.99 4.00
CA GLY A 135 20.96 5.64 4.74
C GLY A 135 22.15 6.45 4.22
N SER A 136 22.93 7.02 5.14
CA SER A 136 24.18 7.70 4.84
C SER A 136 25.36 6.90 5.39
N PRO A 137 26.44 6.72 4.61
CA PRO A 137 27.59 5.97 5.07
C PRO A 137 28.29 6.76 6.19
N ALA A 138 28.98 6.06 7.09
CA ALA A 138 29.95 6.71 7.94
C ALA A 138 30.99 7.41 7.06
N THR A 139 31.08 8.73 7.15
CA THR A 139 32.28 9.43 6.70
C THR A 139 33.43 8.95 7.58
N PRO A 140 34.52 8.41 7.03
CA PRO A 140 35.69 8.08 7.83
C PRO A 140 36.14 9.36 8.54
N SER A 141 36.01 9.38 9.87
CA SER A 141 36.48 10.50 10.67
C SER A 141 38.00 10.50 10.62
N THR A 142 38.57 11.40 9.81
CA THR A 142 40.01 11.66 9.64
C THR A 142 40.76 10.57 8.86
N PRO A 143 41.56 10.92 7.82
CA PRO A 143 42.59 10.01 7.32
C PRO A 143 43.47 9.65 8.51
N ALA A 144 43.67 8.36 8.77
CA ALA A 144 44.79 7.95 9.61
C ALA A 144 46.02 8.61 8.99
N THR A 145 46.65 9.54 9.70
CA THR A 145 48.00 9.95 9.37
C THR A 145 48.80 8.64 9.25
N PRO A 146 49.48 8.39 8.12
CA PRO A 146 50.30 7.19 8.01
C PRO A 146 51.26 7.23 9.19
N SER A 147 51.08 6.29 10.13
CA SER A 147 52.02 6.08 11.20
C SER A 147 53.38 5.90 10.54
N THR A 148 54.30 6.78 10.92
CA THR A 148 55.70 6.85 10.52
C THR A 148 56.27 5.51 10.05
N PRO A 149 57.03 5.46 8.94
CA PRO A 149 57.56 4.22 8.40
C PRO A 149 58.34 3.47 9.48
N ALA A 150 57.84 2.30 9.86
CA ALA A 150 58.56 1.38 10.72
C ALA A 150 59.89 1.01 10.05
N THR A 151 60.94 1.08 10.86
CA THR A 151 62.31 0.67 10.55
C THR A 151 62.34 -0.68 9.83
N PRO A 152 63.15 -0.85 8.76
CA PRO A 152 63.28 -2.14 8.07
C PRO A 152 63.96 -3.17 8.99
N GLY A 153 63.25 -4.23 9.35
CA GLY A 153 63.84 -5.33 10.10
C GLY A 153 62.87 -6.47 10.35
N ILE A 154 63.12 -7.60 9.67
CA ILE A 154 62.49 -8.93 9.73
C ILE A 154 61.44 -9.18 8.62
N PRO A 155 61.68 -10.15 7.70
CA PRO A 155 60.66 -10.60 6.75
C PRO A 155 59.60 -11.44 7.47
N ALA A 156 58.39 -10.89 7.58
CA ALA A 156 57.22 -11.63 8.01
C ALA A 156 56.69 -12.50 6.85
N THR A 157 56.50 -13.78 7.15
CA THR A 157 55.89 -14.81 6.32
C THR A 157 54.52 -14.38 5.76
N PRO A 158 54.22 -14.59 4.47
CA PRO A 158 52.94 -14.20 3.88
C PRO A 158 51.82 -15.15 4.32
N GLY A 159 51.12 -14.79 5.38
CA GLY A 159 49.90 -15.44 5.85
C GLY A 159 48.66 -14.63 5.47
N GLY A 160 48.07 -14.95 4.31
CA GLY A 160 46.63 -14.85 4.00
C GLY A 160 45.97 -13.45 3.92
N PRO A 161 45.22 -13.15 2.83
CA PRO A 161 44.36 -11.97 2.82
C PRO A 161 43.12 -12.23 3.69
N ALA A 162 43.14 -11.76 4.94
CA ALA A 162 41.90 -11.50 5.66
C ALA A 162 41.29 -10.22 5.07
N ALA A 163 40.59 -10.37 3.95
CA ALA A 163 39.71 -9.33 3.42
C ALA A 163 38.57 -9.13 4.43
N ALA A 164 38.78 -8.25 5.41
CA ALA A 164 37.70 -7.60 6.10
C ALA A 164 36.88 -6.89 5.02
N THR A 165 35.77 -7.50 4.60
CA THR A 165 34.77 -6.80 3.80
C THR A 165 34.20 -5.74 4.73
N ALA A 166 34.80 -4.56 4.70
CA ALA A 166 34.31 -3.41 5.42
C ALA A 166 32.96 -3.05 4.80
N THR A 167 31.89 -3.65 5.33
CA THR A 167 30.53 -3.17 5.11
C THR A 167 30.51 -1.77 5.69
N THR A 168 30.51 -0.75 4.84
CA THR A 168 30.41 0.64 5.26
C THR A 168 29.25 0.76 6.25
N PRO A 169 29.47 1.16 7.51
CA PRO A 169 28.39 1.23 8.47
C PRO A 169 27.49 2.41 8.15
N TRP A 170 26.17 2.22 8.31
CA TRP A 170 25.14 3.16 7.91
C TRP A 170 24.48 3.82 9.12
N HIS A 171 24.06 5.06 8.95
CA HIS A 171 23.10 5.70 9.84
C HIS A 171 21.93 6.23 9.02
N PHE A 172 20.79 6.42 9.68
CA PHE A 172 19.56 6.92 9.06
C PHE A 172 19.17 8.22 9.75
N ALA A 173 18.69 9.18 8.96
CA ALA A 173 18.14 10.42 9.50
C ALA A 173 16.91 10.13 10.38
N THR A 174 16.60 11.04 11.30
CA THR A 174 15.36 11.00 12.09
C THR A 174 14.17 11.51 11.27
N GLU A 175 14.38 12.51 10.42
CA GLU A 175 13.41 13.07 9.49
C GLU A 175 13.23 12.15 8.27
N PRO A 176 11.99 11.85 7.84
CA PRO A 176 11.77 11.08 6.63
C PRO A 176 12.21 11.84 5.39
N ALA A 177 12.88 11.15 4.47
CA ALA A 177 13.24 11.70 3.17
C ALA A 177 12.03 11.83 2.24
N SER A 178 11.03 10.95 2.40
CA SER A 178 9.78 11.03 1.65
C SER A 178 8.64 10.30 2.37
N GLU A 179 7.44 10.79 2.19
CA GLU A 179 6.20 10.11 2.60
C GLU A 179 5.18 10.16 1.47
N ARG A 180 4.49 9.04 1.21
CA ARG A 180 3.43 8.98 0.21
C ARG A 180 2.30 8.04 0.61
N THR A 181 1.09 8.36 0.15
CA THR A 181 -0.07 7.46 0.24
C THR A 181 -0.05 6.46 -0.91
N ILE A 182 -0.16 5.17 -0.61
CA ILE A 182 -0.16 4.09 -1.62
C ILE A 182 -1.58 3.60 -1.92
N VAL A 183 -2.37 3.39 -0.88
CA VAL A 183 -3.75 2.86 -0.97
C VAL A 183 -4.67 3.62 -0.03
N ARG A 184 -5.92 3.82 -0.45
CA ARG A 184 -7.01 4.39 0.35
C ARG A 184 -8.17 3.40 0.44
N GLY A 185 -9.01 3.56 1.45
CA GLY A 185 -10.23 2.75 1.61
C GLY A 185 -9.98 1.33 2.12
N ILE A 186 -8.87 1.11 2.82
CA ILE A 186 -8.56 -0.16 3.48
C ILE A 186 -9.48 -0.34 4.69
N LEU A 187 -10.14 -1.49 4.75
CA LEU A 187 -10.87 -1.95 5.92
C LEU A 187 -9.88 -2.54 6.92
N THR A 188 -9.77 -1.92 8.09
CA THR A 188 -9.00 -2.45 9.21
C THR A 188 -9.91 -3.27 10.11
N ASP A 189 -9.55 -4.53 10.34
CA ASP A 189 -10.27 -5.44 11.22
C ASP A 189 -9.24 -6.24 12.02
N SER A 190 -9.39 -6.27 13.34
CA SER A 190 -8.51 -7.03 14.23
C SER A 190 -8.53 -8.54 13.95
N ALA A 191 -9.62 -9.09 13.39
CA ALA A 191 -9.71 -10.50 13.03
C ALA A 191 -8.90 -10.84 11.76
N THR A 192 -8.79 -9.88 10.84
CA THR A 192 -8.01 -10.01 9.60
C THR A 192 -6.98 -8.87 9.53
N PRO A 193 -5.91 -8.94 10.33
CA PRO A 193 -4.89 -7.89 10.33
C PRO A 193 -4.23 -7.79 8.95
N LEU A 194 -3.74 -6.59 8.62
CA LEU A 194 -3.03 -6.34 7.36
C LEU A 194 -1.81 -7.24 7.24
N LEU A 195 -1.06 -7.39 8.34
CA LEU A 195 0.23 -8.07 8.38
C LEU A 195 0.16 -9.24 9.36
N ARG A 196 0.60 -10.40 8.90
CA ARG A 196 0.87 -11.58 9.73
C ARG A 196 2.27 -12.10 9.44
N TYR A 197 2.97 -12.54 10.48
CA TYR A 197 4.37 -12.93 10.40
C TYR A 197 4.50 -14.42 10.65
N TYR A 198 5.36 -15.10 9.89
CA TYR A 198 5.56 -16.54 10.03
C TYR A 198 7.04 -16.87 10.08
N ASN A 199 7.41 -17.81 10.94
CA ASN A 199 8.78 -18.31 11.02
C ASN A 199 9.08 -19.34 9.92
N ALA A 200 10.32 -19.86 9.90
CA ALA A 200 10.76 -20.85 8.91
C ALA A 200 9.95 -22.17 8.95
N ALA A 201 9.40 -22.51 10.11
CA ALA A 201 8.53 -23.68 10.30
C ALA A 201 7.06 -23.42 9.92
N GLY A 202 6.72 -22.21 9.48
CA GLY A 202 5.36 -21.81 9.14
C GLY A 202 4.46 -21.51 10.34
N SER A 203 5.01 -21.43 11.56
CA SER A 203 4.25 -21.00 12.74
C SER A 203 4.10 -19.48 12.75
N GLU A 204 2.89 -19.01 13.08
CA GLU A 204 2.60 -17.58 13.17
C GLU A 204 3.27 -16.95 14.39
N LEU A 205 3.99 -15.85 14.16
CA LEU A 205 4.53 -14.97 15.19
C LEU A 205 3.51 -13.86 15.41
N VAL A 206 2.77 -13.95 16.51
CA VAL A 206 1.67 -13.03 16.81
C VAL A 206 2.16 -11.90 17.72
N PRO A 207 2.12 -10.63 17.28
CA PRO A 207 2.39 -9.50 18.16
C PRO A 207 1.33 -9.41 19.26
N ALA A 208 1.72 -9.03 20.47
CA ALA A 208 0.73 -8.70 21.50
C ALA A 208 -0.15 -7.50 21.05
N PRO A 209 -1.41 -7.40 21.50
CA PRO A 209 -2.30 -6.32 21.09
C PRO A 209 -1.68 -4.93 21.30
N GLY A 210 -1.60 -4.13 20.22
CA GLY A 210 -1.00 -2.80 20.25
C GLY A 210 0.54 -2.78 20.38
N ALA A 211 1.20 -3.93 20.44
CA ALA A 211 2.64 -4.06 20.54
C ALA A 211 3.27 -4.58 19.25
N ALA A 212 4.59 -4.43 19.14
CA ALA A 212 5.39 -5.07 18.11
C ALA A 212 5.87 -6.45 18.57
N LEU A 213 6.30 -7.29 17.61
CA LEU A 213 7.11 -8.48 17.91
C LEU A 213 8.35 -8.08 18.70
N ASP A 214 8.78 -8.95 19.61
CA ASP A 214 9.98 -8.71 20.40
C ASP A 214 11.26 -8.90 19.56
N SER A 215 12.39 -8.42 20.10
CA SER A 215 13.67 -8.46 19.40
C SER A 215 14.22 -9.88 19.15
N ALA A 216 13.72 -10.90 19.85
CA ALA A 216 14.10 -12.30 19.63
C ALA A 216 13.24 -12.94 18.52
N GLN A 217 12.00 -12.47 18.34
CA GLN A 217 11.09 -12.92 17.30
C GLN A 217 11.39 -12.28 15.94
N LEU A 218 11.84 -11.01 15.92
CA LEU A 218 12.09 -10.28 14.68
C LEU A 218 13.08 -10.99 13.72
N PRO A 219 14.20 -11.59 14.17
CA PRO A 219 15.09 -12.36 13.31
C PRO A 219 14.51 -13.71 12.86
N ALA A 220 13.46 -14.22 13.52
CA ALA A 220 12.85 -15.49 13.17
C ALA A 220 11.84 -15.37 12.01
N ILE A 221 11.51 -14.16 11.55
CA ILE A 221 10.52 -13.93 10.50
C ILE A 221 11.07 -14.44 9.15
N ALA A 222 10.41 -15.44 8.58
CA ALA A 222 10.72 -16.01 7.26
C ALA A 222 9.70 -15.66 6.16
N SER A 223 8.47 -15.29 6.56
CA SER A 223 7.44 -14.74 5.67
C SER A 223 6.62 -13.65 6.33
N VAL A 224 6.08 -12.78 5.49
CA VAL A 224 5.00 -11.85 5.82
C VAL A 224 3.80 -12.16 4.94
N ARG A 225 2.63 -12.43 5.51
CA ARG A 225 1.36 -12.45 4.80
C ARG A 225 0.74 -11.07 4.89
N VAL A 226 0.34 -10.55 3.73
CA VAL A 226 -0.28 -9.26 3.56
C VAL A 226 -1.70 -9.46 3.07
N THR A 227 -2.69 -8.99 3.83
CA THR A 227 -4.10 -9.06 3.47
C THR A 227 -4.69 -7.65 3.37
N LEU A 228 -4.89 -7.18 2.14
CA LEU A 228 -5.53 -5.89 1.84
C LEU A 228 -7.02 -6.13 1.55
N ARG A 229 -7.88 -5.58 2.41
CA ARG A 229 -9.34 -5.52 2.19
C ARG A 229 -9.70 -4.09 1.82
N VAL A 230 -10.24 -3.86 0.62
CA VAL A 230 -10.55 -2.51 0.14
C VAL A 230 -12.03 -2.39 -0.22
N GLN A 231 -12.68 -1.33 0.25
CA GLN A 231 -14.09 -1.06 -0.09
C GLN A 231 -14.22 -0.70 -1.57
N GLN A 232 -15.04 -1.43 -2.31
CA GLN A 232 -15.35 -1.13 -3.70
C GLN A 232 -16.55 -0.17 -3.83
N SER A 233 -17.40 -0.03 -2.81
CA SER A 233 -18.48 0.97 -2.84
C SER A 233 -18.82 1.47 -1.44
N PRO A 234 -18.83 2.79 -1.20
CA PRO A 234 -19.38 3.34 0.03
C PRO A 234 -20.91 3.17 0.02
N GLN A 235 -21.44 2.34 0.92
CA GLN A 235 -22.88 2.24 1.18
C GLN A 235 -23.37 3.60 1.70
N PRO A 236 -24.47 4.19 1.18
CA PRO A 236 -25.05 5.38 1.79
C PRO A 236 -25.50 5.07 3.23
N ALA A 237 -25.22 6.00 4.14
CA ALA A 237 -25.39 5.85 5.59
C ALA A 237 -26.85 5.65 6.08
N SER A 238 -27.85 5.54 5.19
CA SER A 238 -29.27 5.41 5.56
C SER A 238 -29.76 3.97 5.78
N GLU A 239 -28.93 2.96 5.56
CA GLU A 239 -29.23 1.56 5.88
C GLU A 239 -28.34 1.10 7.04
N SER A 240 -28.52 1.73 8.19
CA SER A 240 -27.90 1.29 9.44
C SER A 240 -28.75 0.20 10.08
N SER A 241 -28.41 -1.06 9.80
CA SER A 241 -28.45 -2.12 10.81
C SER A 241 -27.69 -3.34 10.31
N SER A 242 -26.60 -3.67 11.01
CA SER A 242 -25.74 -4.85 10.84
C SER A 242 -24.62 -4.71 9.80
N ALA A 243 -23.42 -4.42 10.30
CA ALA A 243 -22.10 -4.64 9.69
C ALA A 243 -21.96 -4.38 8.17
N SER A 244 -21.40 -3.22 7.85
CA SER A 244 -20.82 -2.83 6.56
C SER A 244 -20.37 -4.00 5.67
N SER A 245 -21.26 -4.45 4.77
CA SER A 245 -20.96 -5.38 3.69
C SER A 245 -21.10 -4.67 2.36
N GLY A 246 -20.36 -3.56 2.19
CA GLY A 246 -20.03 -3.11 0.84
C GLY A 246 -19.19 -4.18 0.15
N THR A 247 -19.36 -4.37 -1.16
CA THR A 247 -18.51 -5.28 -1.93
C THR A 247 -17.05 -4.94 -1.66
N THR A 248 -16.29 -5.94 -1.21
CA THR A 248 -14.92 -5.76 -0.74
C THR A 248 -14.00 -6.57 -1.64
N ALA A 249 -12.97 -5.93 -2.18
CA ALA A 249 -11.88 -6.64 -2.82
C ALA A 249 -10.93 -7.13 -1.72
N ILE A 250 -10.57 -8.41 -1.76
CA ILE A 250 -9.57 -8.99 -0.86
C ILE A 250 -8.38 -9.40 -1.70
N LEU A 251 -7.22 -8.80 -1.43
CA LEU A 251 -5.94 -9.20 -1.97
C LEU A 251 -5.14 -9.83 -0.84
N ASP A 252 -4.72 -11.07 -1.02
CA ASP A 252 -3.96 -11.82 -0.02
C ASP A 252 -2.72 -12.41 -0.65
N ASN A 253 -1.57 -12.10 -0.09
CA ASN A 253 -0.28 -12.54 -0.61
C ASN A 253 0.67 -12.90 0.52
N THR A 254 1.37 -14.02 0.39
CA THR A 254 2.43 -14.43 1.31
C THR A 254 3.79 -14.21 0.66
N ILE A 255 4.58 -13.33 1.25
CA ILE A 255 5.89 -12.92 0.75
C ILE A 255 6.96 -13.60 1.59
N GLY A 256 7.82 -14.39 0.95
CA GLY A 256 9.00 -14.95 1.58
C GLY A 256 10.15 -13.95 1.65
N LEU A 257 11.01 -14.12 2.65
CA LEU A 257 12.22 -13.32 2.88
C LEU A 257 13.48 -14.17 2.62
N PRO A 258 13.77 -14.56 1.36
CA PRO A 258 14.89 -15.46 1.07
C PRO A 258 16.26 -14.83 1.34
N ASN A 259 16.35 -13.50 1.33
CA ASN A 259 17.61 -12.78 1.49
C ASN A 259 18.17 -12.80 2.91
N LEU A 260 17.39 -13.28 3.89
CA LEU A 260 17.82 -13.34 5.30
C LEU A 260 18.57 -14.63 5.65
N GLY A 261 18.91 -15.46 4.67
CA GLY A 261 19.61 -16.73 4.90
C GLY A 261 18.77 -17.79 5.64
N ILE A 262 17.52 -17.46 5.99
CA ILE A 262 16.55 -18.37 6.59
C ILE A 262 15.99 -19.27 5.49
N SER A 263 16.75 -20.30 5.12
CA SER A 263 16.29 -21.29 4.16
C SER A 263 15.11 -22.07 4.75
N ARG A 264 13.98 -22.09 4.02
CA ARG A 264 12.82 -22.94 4.36
C ARG A 264 13.08 -24.43 4.11
N VAL A 265 14.27 -24.79 3.60
CA VAL A 265 14.58 -26.16 3.21
C VAL A 265 15.25 -26.88 4.37
N ARG A 266 14.45 -27.57 5.19
CA ARG A 266 14.85 -28.88 5.75
C ARG A 266 13.66 -29.76 6.13
N GLY A 267 13.54 -30.89 5.43
CA GLY A 267 13.10 -32.16 6.01
C GLY A 267 11.76 -32.72 5.54
N THR A 268 11.77 -33.54 4.49
CA THR A 268 11.32 -34.94 4.59
C THR A 268 12.18 -35.81 3.68
N ARG A 269 13.04 -36.63 4.28
CA ARG A 269 13.40 -37.96 3.81
C ARG A 269 13.23 -38.88 5.01
#